data_AF-A0A4Y8PRM4-F1
#
_entry.id   AF-A0A4Y8PRM4-F1
#
_cell.length_a   1.000
_cell.length_b   1.000
_cell.length_c   1.000
_cell.angle_alpha   90.00
_cell.angle_beta   90.00
_cell.angle_gamma   90.00
#
_symmetry.space_group_name_H-M   'P 1'
#
loop_
_entity.id
_entity.type
_entity.pdbx_description
1 polymer ?
#
loop_
_entity_poly.entity_id
_entity_poly.type
_entity_poly.pdbx_seq_one_letter_code
_entity_poly.pdbx_strand_id
1 'polypeptide(L)'
;MRAIFGTSFAEEEKRTIVNELINKFAENEAIREGNLIWNSLRVQSSSFPIENLKEFERLVKTGLYFYDERKKELYSTNFEEVLKFVENLEPWDNVDAYLFDSSFSWLIVITHEDILLTVGI
;
A
#
# COMPACT_ATOMS: atom_id res chain seq x y z
N MET A 1 0.53 -15.88 4.83
CA MET A 1 0.79 -16.38 3.45
C MET A 1 1.93 -15.58 2.79
N ARG A 2 2.78 -16.15 1.90
CA ARG A 2 3.78 -15.35 1.15
C ARG A 2 3.12 -14.83 -0.11
N ALA A 3 2.91 -13.52 -0.19
CA ALA A 3 2.54 -12.90 -1.45
C ALA A 3 3.71 -13.07 -2.43
N ILE A 4 3.41 -13.61 -3.61
CA ILE A 4 4.39 -13.72 -4.70
C ILE A 4 4.30 -12.43 -5.49
N PHE A 5 4.82 -11.35 -4.92
CA PHE A 5 5.04 -10.12 -5.66
C PHE A 5 6.35 -10.23 -6.45
N GLY A 6 6.56 -9.34 -7.41
CA GLY A 6 7.74 -9.31 -8.27
C GLY A 6 9.05 -9.01 -7.52
N THR A 7 10.01 -8.40 -8.22
CA THR A 7 11.35 -8.15 -7.67
C THR A 7 11.31 -7.25 -6.43
N SER A 8 11.97 -7.68 -5.35
CA SER A 8 12.22 -6.83 -4.17
C SER A 8 13.29 -5.78 -4.51
N PHE A 9 13.09 -4.55 -4.02
CA PHE A 9 14.01 -3.44 -4.25
C PHE A 9 15.22 -3.48 -3.31
N ALA A 10 16.35 -2.90 -3.74
CA ALA A 10 17.49 -2.72 -2.86
C ALA A 10 17.12 -1.83 -1.66
N GLU A 11 17.80 -2.00 -0.52
CA GLU A 11 17.48 -1.28 0.72
C GLU A 11 17.48 0.26 0.56
N GLU A 12 18.40 0.80 -0.23
CA GLU A 12 18.49 2.24 -0.48
C GLU A 12 17.31 2.77 -1.32
N GLU A 13 16.93 2.04 -2.37
CA GLU A 13 15.77 2.37 -3.21
C GLU A 13 14.47 2.26 -2.41
N LYS A 14 14.33 1.17 -1.64
CA LYS A 14 13.20 0.96 -0.74
C LYS A 14 13.03 2.12 0.23
N ARG A 15 14.10 2.53 0.92
CA ARG A 15 14.05 3.67 1.84
C ARG A 15 13.63 4.96 1.13
N THR A 16 14.16 5.20 -0.06
CA THR A 16 13.82 6.40 -0.84
C THR A 16 12.33 6.42 -1.17
N ILE A 17 11.81 5.33 -1.73
CA ILE A 17 10.41 5.22 -2.14
C ILE A 17 9.46 5.31 -0.94
N VAL A 18 9.77 4.60 0.16
CA VAL A 18 8.95 4.61 1.38
C VAL A 18 8.95 5.99 2.04
N ASN A 19 10.09 6.70 2.04
CA ASN A 19 10.14 8.06 2.56
C ASN A 19 9.27 9.02 1.75
N GLU A 20 9.24 8.89 0.42
CA GLU A 20 8.35 9.69 -0.43
C GLU A 20 6.88 9.38 -0.15
N LEU A 21 6.51 8.11 0.00
CA LEU A 21 5.16 7.70 0.40
C LEU A 21 4.75 8.38 1.73
N ILE A 22 5.62 8.31 2.74
CA ILE A 22 5.36 8.94 4.04
C ILE A 22 5.22 10.46 3.88
N ASN A 23 6.15 11.11 3.19
CA ASN A 23 6.13 12.56 3.03
C ASN A 23 4.86 13.06 2.33
N LYS A 24 4.33 12.28 1.38
CA LYS A 24 3.13 12.62 0.62
C LYS A 24 1.85 12.36 1.40
N PHE A 25 1.71 11.20 2.04
CA PHE A 25 0.43 10.75 2.56
C PHE A 25 0.30 10.81 4.07
N ALA A 26 1.40 10.90 4.84
CA ALA A 26 1.38 10.73 6.28
C ALA A 26 2.18 11.77 7.07
N GLU A 27 1.87 11.89 8.36
CA GLU A 27 2.61 12.72 9.31
C GLU A 27 3.81 11.98 9.88
N ASN A 28 5.01 12.45 9.54
CA ASN A 28 6.28 11.82 9.92
C ASN A 28 6.48 11.76 11.44
N GLU A 29 5.95 12.72 12.20
CA GLU A 29 6.09 12.78 13.66
C GLU A 29 5.38 11.60 14.34
N ALA A 30 4.13 11.32 13.97
CA ALA A 30 3.38 10.20 14.51
C ALA A 30 4.02 8.84 14.18
N ILE A 31 4.62 8.70 13.00
CA ILE A 31 5.33 7.46 12.61
C ILE A 31 6.59 7.24 13.45
N ARG A 32 7.32 8.31 13.83
CA ARG A 32 8.51 8.21 14.70
C ARG A 32 8.19 7.71 16.10
N GLU A 33 6.95 7.87 16.54
CA GLU A 33 6.44 7.35 17.82
C GLU A 33 6.06 5.86 17.76
N GLY A 34 6.25 5.22 16.60
CA GLY A 34 5.99 3.80 16.38
C GLY A 34 4.61 3.49 15.81
N ASN A 35 3.85 4.50 15.39
CA ASN A 35 2.59 4.29 14.69
C ASN A 35 2.83 3.78 13.28
N LEU A 36 1.92 2.91 12.82
CA LEU A 36 1.87 2.49 11.42
C LEU A 36 1.50 3.67 10.52
N ILE A 37 1.96 3.66 9.27
CA ILE A 37 1.75 4.78 8.34
C ILE A 37 0.26 5.10 8.19
N TRP A 38 -0.59 4.08 8.07
CA TRP A 38 -2.04 4.27 7.87
C TRP A 38 -2.73 4.98 9.03
N ASN A 39 -2.23 4.85 10.26
CA ASN A 39 -2.75 5.58 11.44
C ASN A 39 -2.36 7.06 11.43
N SER A 40 -1.41 7.44 10.58
CA SER A 40 -0.85 8.79 10.50
C SER A 40 -1.19 9.49 9.18
N LEU A 41 -2.18 9.00 8.42
CA LEU A 41 -2.55 9.58 7.14
C LEU A 41 -3.11 11.01 7.32
N ARG A 42 -2.61 11.94 6.50
CA ARG A 42 -3.06 13.35 6.49
C ARG A 42 -4.40 13.56 5.78
N VAL A 43 -4.80 12.58 5.00
CA VAL A 43 -5.92 12.64 4.06
C VAL A 43 -7.03 11.73 4.53
N GLN A 44 -8.27 12.14 4.29
CA GLN A 44 -9.44 11.39 4.71
C GLN A 44 -9.51 10.06 3.94
N SER A 45 -9.33 8.94 4.65
CA SER A 45 -9.47 7.60 4.09
C SER A 45 -10.94 7.24 3.92
N SER A 46 -11.29 6.57 2.83
CA SER A 46 -12.60 5.94 2.66
C SER A 46 -12.42 4.44 2.52
N SER A 47 -13.20 3.66 3.29
CA SER A 47 -13.28 2.21 3.05
C SER A 47 -13.92 1.98 1.69
N PHE A 48 -13.32 1.11 0.89
CA PHE A 48 -13.80 0.80 -0.46
C PHE A 48 -13.83 -0.72 -0.64
N PRO A 49 -14.95 -1.28 -1.16
CA PRO A 49 -15.04 -2.72 -1.41
C PRO A 49 -13.97 -3.20 -2.40
N ILE A 50 -13.46 -4.42 -2.18
CA ILE A 50 -12.50 -5.10 -3.07
C ILE A 50 -12.97 -5.11 -4.52
N GLU A 51 -14.27 -5.26 -4.74
CA GLU A 51 -14.92 -5.29 -6.05
C GLU A 51 -14.60 -4.03 -6.89
N ASN A 52 -14.48 -2.87 -6.23
CA ASN A 52 -14.18 -1.59 -6.87
C ASN A 52 -12.70 -1.43 -7.22
N LEU A 53 -11.82 -2.27 -6.64
CA LEU A 53 -10.39 -2.26 -6.95
C LEU A 53 -10.13 -2.66 -8.41
N LYS A 54 -11.01 -3.49 -9.00
CA LYS A 54 -10.99 -3.84 -10.44
C LYS A 54 -11.34 -2.66 -11.35
N GLU A 55 -12.18 -1.73 -10.89
CA GLU A 55 -12.45 -0.50 -11.64
C GLU A 55 -11.25 0.44 -11.59
N PHE A 56 -10.59 0.50 -10.42
CA PHE A 56 -9.38 1.30 -10.22
C PHE A 56 -8.21 0.81 -11.08
N GLU A 57 -8.06 -0.50 -11.28
CA GLU A 57 -7.08 -1.09 -12.22
C GLU A 57 -7.16 -0.47 -13.62
N ARG A 58 -8.36 -0.09 -14.09
CA ARG A 58 -8.53 0.51 -15.42
C ARG A 58 -7.99 1.94 -15.52
N LEU A 59 -7.88 2.63 -14.38
CA LEU A 59 -7.46 4.03 -14.30
C LEU A 59 -5.94 4.17 -14.16
N VAL A 60 -5.28 3.14 -13.63
CA VAL A 60 -3.84 3.17 -13.34
C VAL A 60 -3.08 2.36 -14.37
N LYS A 61 -1.99 2.94 -14.89
CA LYS A 61 -1.08 2.25 -15.82
C LYS A 61 0.10 1.65 -15.06
N THR A 62 0.68 0.61 -15.67
CA THR A 62 1.85 -0.18 -15.23
C THR A 62 2.86 0.56 -14.36
N GLY A 63 3.44 -0.13 -13.37
CA GLY A 63 4.48 0.41 -12.49
C GLY A 63 3.99 0.65 -11.07
N LEU A 64 3.46 -0.41 -10.46
CA LEU A 64 2.94 -0.36 -9.09
C LEU A 64 3.99 -0.83 -8.10
N TYR A 65 3.98 -0.19 -6.94
CA TYR A 65 4.72 -0.57 -5.77
C TYR A 65 3.78 -1.15 -4.73
N PHE A 66 4.15 -2.32 -4.19
CA PHE A 66 3.52 -2.90 -3.02
C PHE A 66 4.49 -2.86 -1.85
N TYR A 67 4.15 -2.13 -0.80
CA TYR A 67 4.94 -2.06 0.42
C TYR A 67 4.24 -2.80 1.55
N ASP A 68 4.87 -3.84 2.10
CA ASP A 68 4.43 -4.51 3.33
C ASP A 68 5.20 -3.90 4.51
N GLU A 69 4.54 -3.08 5.32
CA GLU A 69 5.18 -2.36 6.41
C GLU A 69 5.60 -3.30 7.55
N ARG A 70 4.82 -4.34 7.83
CA ARG A 70 5.13 -5.34 8.86
C ARG A 70 6.42 -6.09 8.53
N LYS A 71 6.62 -6.43 7.24
CA LYS A 71 7.84 -7.07 6.77
C LYS A 71 8.95 -6.09 6.41
N LYS A 72 8.63 -4.80 6.26
CA LYS A 72 9.50 -3.75 5.72
C LYS A 72 10.03 -4.13 4.34
N GLU A 73 9.17 -4.69 3.51
CA GLU A 73 9.52 -5.15 2.16
C GLU A 73 8.76 -4.37 1.09
N LEU A 74 9.44 -4.03 0.00
CA LEU A 74 8.87 -3.30 -1.13
C LEU A 74 9.05 -4.13 -2.39
N TYR A 75 7.98 -4.29 -3.16
CA TYR A 75 7.96 -5.10 -4.37
C TYR A 75 7.38 -4.32 -5.54
N SER A 76 7.88 -4.61 -6.74
CA SER A 76 7.18 -4.23 -7.97
C SER A 76 6.05 -5.21 -8.20
N THR A 77 4.87 -4.72 -8.57
CA THR A 77 3.69 -5.59 -8.78
C THR A 77 2.75 -5.05 -9.87
N ASN A 78 1.62 -5.73 -10.03
CA ASN A 78 0.47 -5.36 -10.86
C ASN A 78 -0.84 -5.59 -10.07
N PHE A 79 -1.96 -5.06 -10.55
CA PHE A 79 -3.25 -5.20 -9.87
C PHE A 79 -3.72 -6.65 -9.76
N GLU A 80 -3.47 -7.49 -10.77
CA GLU A 80 -3.88 -8.91 -10.74
C GLU A 80 -3.24 -9.66 -9.56
N GLU A 81 -1.95 -9.43 -9.30
CA GLU A 81 -1.24 -10.00 -8.15
C GLU A 81 -1.78 -9.48 -6.82
N VAL A 82 -2.08 -8.19 -6.72
CA VAL A 82 -2.63 -7.60 -5.50
C VAL A 82 -4.05 -8.09 -5.23
N LEU A 83 -4.89 -8.19 -6.27
CA LEU A 83 -6.23 -8.75 -6.15
C LEU A 83 -6.18 -10.19 -5.65
N LYS A 84 -5.32 -11.03 -6.23
CA LYS A 84 -5.11 -12.40 -5.75
C LYS A 84 -4.61 -12.42 -4.31
N PHE A 85 -3.69 -11.52 -3.94
CA PHE A 85 -3.21 -11.44 -2.57
C PHE A 85 -4.35 -11.13 -1.60
N VAL A 86 -5.14 -10.11 -1.90
CA VAL A 86 -6.29 -9.67 -1.10
C VAL A 86 -7.38 -10.74 -1.01
N GLU A 87 -7.74 -11.38 -2.13
CA GLU A 87 -8.76 -12.45 -2.17
C GLU A 87 -8.36 -13.69 -1.36
N ASN A 88 -7.06 -13.87 -1.08
CA ASN A 88 -6.54 -14.97 -0.27
C ASN A 88 -6.19 -14.56 1.17
N LEU A 89 -6.48 -13.32 1.60
CA LEU A 89 -6.28 -12.92 2.98
C LEU A 89 -7.28 -13.63 3.88
N GLU A 90 -6.75 -14.30 4.90
CA GLU A 90 -7.58 -14.89 5.94
C GLU A 90 -7.82 -13.88 7.08
N PRO A 91 -8.92 -14.00 7.85
CA PRO A 91 -9.24 -13.06 8.94
C PRO A 91 -8.17 -12.94 10.04
N TRP A 92 -7.26 -13.91 10.13
CA TRP A 92 -6.14 -13.92 11.08
C TRP A 92 -4.81 -13.46 10.46
N ASP A 93 -4.75 -13.16 9.17
CA ASP A 93 -3.57 -12.60 8.55
C ASP A 93 -3.40 -11.15 9.02
N ASN A 94 -2.26 -10.84 9.63
CA ASN A 94 -1.91 -9.49 10.02
C ASN A 94 -1.18 -8.80 8.86
N VAL A 95 -1.90 -7.96 8.11
CA VAL A 95 -1.36 -7.22 6.98
C VAL A 95 -1.54 -5.72 7.22
N ASP A 96 -0.47 -4.96 6.97
CA ASP A 96 -0.50 -3.51 6.82
C ASP A 96 0.34 -3.21 5.59
N ALA A 97 -0.34 -3.09 4.47
CA ALA A 97 0.30 -2.95 3.17
C ALA A 97 -0.23 -1.77 2.37
N TYR A 98 0.59 -1.30 1.45
CA TYR A 98 0.37 -0.07 0.70
C TYR A 98 0.60 -0.32 -0.79
N LEU A 99 -0.36 0.03 -1.61
CA LEU A 99 -0.28 0.00 -3.06
C LEU A 99 -0.34 1.41 -3.62
N PHE A 100 0.62 1.76 -4.47
CA PHE A 100 0.76 3.09 -5.06
C PHE A 100 1.60 2.99 -6.35
N ASP A 101 1.68 4.08 -7.11
CA ASP A 101 2.56 4.19 -8.27
C ASP A 101 3.62 5.29 -8.07
N SER A 102 4.51 5.43 -9.05
CA SER A 102 5.56 6.45 -9.05
C SER A 102 5.06 7.90 -9.06
N SER A 103 3.76 8.15 -9.30
CA SER A 103 3.19 9.50 -9.27
C SER A 103 2.90 9.97 -7.84
N PHE A 104 2.69 9.04 -6.90
CA PHE A 104 2.24 9.32 -5.54
C PHE A 104 0.98 10.22 -5.50
N SER A 105 0.08 10.07 -6.46
CA SER A 105 -1.19 10.83 -6.51
C SER A 105 -2.34 10.13 -5.78
N TRP A 106 -2.17 8.84 -5.49
CA TRP A 106 -3.15 8.00 -4.82
C TRP A 106 -2.42 6.93 -4.00
N LEU A 107 -3.12 6.36 -3.02
CA LEU A 107 -2.61 5.34 -2.13
C LEU A 107 -3.76 4.38 -1.76
N ILE A 108 -3.57 3.09 -1.96
CA ILE A 108 -4.46 2.08 -1.38
C ILE A 108 -3.76 1.47 -0.18
N VAL A 109 -4.44 1.44 0.96
CA VAL A 109 -4.02 0.74 2.16
C VAL A 109 -4.82 -0.53 2.28
N ILE A 110 -4.13 -1.65 2.49
CA ILE A 110 -4.71 -2.97 2.70
C ILE A 110 -4.39 -3.35 4.14
N THR A 111 -5.42 -3.37 4.98
CA THR A 111 -5.33 -3.83 6.37
C THR A 111 -6.02 -5.19 6.51
N HIS A 112 -5.84 -5.85 7.66
CA HIS A 112 -6.52 -7.14 7.92
C HIS A 112 -8.04 -7.02 8.00
N GLU A 113 -8.54 -5.83 8.37
CA GLU A 113 -9.96 -5.55 8.59
C GLU A 113 -10.64 -4.94 7.35
N ASP A 114 -9.92 -4.13 6.58
CA ASP A 114 -10.49 -3.29 5.52
C ASP A 114 -9.51 -3.00 4.38
N ILE A 115 -10.06 -2.63 3.23
CA ILE A 115 -9.30 -1.92 2.19
C ILE A 115 -9.71 -0.47 2.24
N LEU A 116 -8.72 0.37 2.56
CA LEU A 116 -8.90 1.81 2.61
C LEU A 116 -8.29 2.41 1.35
N LEU A 117 -9.12 3.08 0.55
CA LEU A 117 -8.64 3.90 -0.55
C LEU A 117 -8.39 5.31 -0.04
N THR A 118 -7.20 5.81 -0.33
CA THR A 118 -6.76 7.17 -0.02
C THR A 118 -6.42 7.88 -1.33
N VAL A 119 -7.13 8.95 -1.64
CA VAL A 119 -6.86 9.76 -2.84
C VAL A 119 -6.22 11.06 -2.38
N GLY A 120 -4.98 11.31 -2.83
CA GLY A 120 -4.25 12.53 -2.48
C GLY A 120 -4.74 13.71 -3.30
N ILE A 121 -4.89 14.87 -2.66
CA ILE A 121 -4.89 16.19 -3.31
C ILE A 121 -3.89 17.06 -2.57
#